data_AF-A0A098D0G6-F1
#
_entry.id   AF-A0A098D0G6-F1
#
_cell.length_a   1.000
_cell.length_b   1.000
_cell.length_c   1.000
_cell.angle_alpha   90.00
_cell.angle_beta   90.00
_cell.angle_gamma   90.00
#
_symmetry.space_group_name_H-M   'P 1'
#
loop_
_entity.id
_entity.type
_entity.pdbx_description
1 polymer ?
#
loop_
_entity_poly.entity_id
_entity_poly.type
_entity_poly.pdbx_seq_one_letter_code
_entity_poly.pdbx_strand_id
1 'polypeptide(L)'
;MHMGAVQLLLTTCQTSGTRLTEGIKRAIFWQDLNSSIVVGSKRIFNHKTFAELEWERNSVTRDLLQLPPGLQIRSHLFSDEFIEVLEDIYALERIRDDYRPADCVVSAVFINGQTASIQSRLEALPKETQISRCCYLGAYLCSVMLCCTVWCALVIPTNISTQLLCEIQQTYKDPVWDEHADLLLWLIYIGGAFSPRGPVRSGYIDMLRSVTSDRYGGLKSWNATYEILRDFLWSDLAFRIDVRKLWGEAFAQS
;
A
#
# COMPACT_ATOMS: atom_id res chain seq x y z
N MET A 1 -20.55 8.47 -15.10
CA MET A 1 -22.02 8.39 -15.02
C MET A 1 -22.50 7.90 -13.65
N HIS A 2 -21.98 6.79 -13.11
CA HIS A 2 -22.38 6.24 -11.80
C HIS A 2 -22.16 7.20 -10.59
N MET A 3 -20.95 7.73 -10.41
CA MET A 3 -20.65 8.57 -9.23
C MET A 3 -21.38 9.93 -9.20
N GLY A 4 -21.75 10.47 -10.38
CA GLY A 4 -22.60 11.66 -10.46
C GLY A 4 -24.03 11.40 -9.95
N ALA A 5 -24.59 10.21 -10.18
CA ALA A 5 -25.87 9.82 -9.62
C ALA A 5 -25.80 9.64 -8.09
N VAL A 6 -24.69 9.09 -7.57
CA VAL A 6 -24.45 8.97 -6.13
C VAL A 6 -24.36 10.35 -5.47
N GLN A 7 -23.69 11.32 -6.12
CA GLN A 7 -23.63 12.70 -5.63
C GLN A 7 -25.00 13.38 -5.61
N LEU A 8 -25.83 13.14 -6.64
CA LEU A 8 -27.20 13.64 -6.68
C LEU A 8 -28.06 13.01 -5.56
N LEU A 9 -27.93 11.71 -5.33
CA LEU A 9 -28.60 11.02 -4.22
C LEU A 9 -28.22 11.63 -2.87
N LEU A 10 -26.92 11.85 -2.62
CA LEU A 10 -26.43 12.48 -1.38
C LEU A 10 -27.02 13.88 -1.19
N THR A 11 -27.00 14.69 -2.25
CA THR A 11 -27.57 16.05 -2.22
C THR A 11 -29.07 15.98 -1.93
N THR A 12 -29.79 15.05 -2.55
CA THR A 12 -31.23 14.87 -2.38
C THR A 12 -31.56 14.46 -0.95
N CYS A 13 -30.86 13.46 -0.40
CA CYS A 13 -31.02 13.02 0.98
C CYS A 13 -30.74 14.14 2.00
N GLN A 14 -29.73 14.97 1.75
CA GLN A 14 -29.46 16.15 2.57
C GLN A 14 -30.61 17.16 2.52
N THR A 15 -31.11 17.47 1.32
CA THR A 15 -32.23 18.41 1.15
C THR A 15 -33.56 17.90 1.72
N SER A 16 -33.81 16.59 1.67
CA SER A 16 -35.03 15.96 2.17
C SER A 16 -34.98 15.61 3.66
N GLY A 17 -33.84 15.84 4.34
CA GLY A 17 -33.62 15.45 5.73
C GLY A 17 -33.50 13.93 5.94
N THR A 18 -33.36 13.15 4.86
CA THR A 18 -33.20 11.69 4.94
C THR A 18 -31.78 11.34 5.36
N ARG A 19 -31.63 10.70 6.52
CA ARG A 19 -30.32 10.27 7.03
C ARG A 19 -29.88 8.95 6.39
N LEU A 20 -28.79 8.99 5.64
CA LEU A 20 -28.09 7.78 5.20
C LEU A 20 -27.37 7.13 6.38
N THR A 21 -27.39 5.79 6.42
CA THR A 21 -26.64 5.02 7.41
C THR A 21 -25.14 5.13 7.19
N GLU A 22 -24.35 4.91 8.24
CA GLU A 22 -22.89 4.93 8.17
C GLU A 22 -22.35 3.92 7.14
N GLY A 23 -22.96 2.73 7.07
CA GLY A 23 -22.60 1.70 6.10
C GLY A 23 -22.73 2.16 4.65
N ILE A 24 -23.79 2.91 4.32
CA ILE A 24 -23.99 3.46 2.97
C ILE A 24 -22.91 4.51 2.66
N LYS A 25 -22.61 5.41 3.59
CA LYS A 25 -21.56 6.43 3.42
C LYS A 25 -20.18 5.80 3.20
N ARG A 26 -19.83 4.78 3.99
CA ARG A 26 -18.59 4.01 3.81
C ARG A 26 -18.55 3.34 2.43
N ALA A 27 -19.64 2.69 2.01
CA ALA A 27 -19.71 2.04 0.71
C ALA A 27 -19.50 3.03 -0.44
N ILE A 28 -20.10 4.23 -0.36
CA ILE A 28 -19.91 5.30 -1.35
C ILE A 28 -18.46 5.75 -1.43
N PHE A 29 -17.82 6.02 -0.28
CA PHE A 29 -16.41 6.42 -0.24
C PHE A 29 -15.51 5.35 -0.88
N TRP A 30 -15.66 4.10 -0.46
CA TRP A 30 -14.81 3.02 -0.93
C TRP A 30 -15.04 2.74 -2.41
N GLN A 31 -16.27 2.89 -2.91
CA GLN A 31 -16.55 2.78 -4.33
C GLN A 31 -15.87 3.89 -5.14
N ASP A 32 -15.91 5.14 -4.67
CA ASP A 32 -15.24 6.29 -5.31
C ASP A 32 -13.72 6.09 -5.37
N LEU A 33 -13.12 5.76 -4.22
CA LEU A 33 -11.68 5.52 -4.09
C LEU A 33 -11.23 4.37 -5.00
N ASN A 34 -11.88 3.21 -4.91
CA ASN A 34 -11.51 2.03 -5.68
C ASN A 34 -11.68 2.27 -7.19
N SER A 35 -12.71 3.02 -7.60
CA SER A 35 -12.90 3.38 -9.01
C SER A 35 -11.77 4.28 -9.52
N SER A 36 -11.31 5.24 -8.71
CA SER A 36 -10.16 6.09 -9.06
C SER A 36 -8.91 5.26 -9.32
N ILE A 37 -8.64 4.31 -8.44
CA ILE A 37 -7.43 3.49 -8.50
C ILE A 37 -7.47 2.50 -9.66
N VAL A 38 -8.62 1.87 -9.91
CA VAL A 38 -8.73 0.81 -10.91
C VAL A 38 -8.89 1.37 -12.31
N VAL A 39 -9.68 2.44 -12.49
CA VAL A 39 -10.03 2.98 -13.82
C VAL A 39 -9.68 4.45 -14.02
N GLY A 40 -8.97 5.08 -13.08
CA GLY A 40 -8.55 6.47 -13.20
C GLY A 40 -9.68 7.48 -13.10
N SER A 41 -10.83 7.12 -12.51
CA SER A 41 -11.95 8.05 -12.38
C SER A 41 -11.63 9.22 -11.45
N LYS A 42 -12.04 10.44 -11.80
CA LYS A 42 -11.88 11.60 -10.93
C LYS A 42 -12.59 11.38 -9.58
N ARG A 43 -11.84 11.48 -8.49
CA ARG A 43 -12.34 11.43 -7.11
C ARG A 43 -13.37 12.53 -6.84
N ILE A 44 -14.46 12.17 -6.17
CA ILE A 44 -15.48 13.11 -5.70
C ILE A 44 -15.40 13.27 -4.18
N PHE A 45 -15.07 12.19 -3.47
CA PHE A 45 -15.04 12.15 -2.01
C PHE A 45 -13.64 11.87 -1.50
N ASN A 46 -13.32 12.42 -0.33
CA ASN A 46 -12.06 12.18 0.38
C ASN A 46 -12.34 11.64 1.79
N HIS A 47 -11.28 11.28 2.51
CA HIS A 47 -11.36 10.74 3.87
C HIS A 47 -11.99 11.68 4.90
N LYS A 48 -12.16 12.98 4.59
CA LYS A 48 -12.83 13.97 5.45
C LYS A 48 -14.29 14.24 5.07
N THR A 49 -14.79 13.61 4.01
CA THR A 49 -16.15 13.85 3.51
C THR A 49 -17.21 13.30 4.46
N PHE A 50 -16.93 12.18 5.10
CA PHE A 50 -17.84 11.44 5.95
C PHE A 50 -17.21 11.31 7.34
N ALA A 51 -17.83 11.88 8.37
CA ALA A 51 -17.34 11.89 9.76
C ALA A 51 -17.09 10.48 10.33
N GLU A 52 -17.78 9.49 9.78
CA GLU A 52 -17.69 8.08 10.14
C GLU A 52 -16.35 7.47 9.70
N LEU A 53 -15.73 8.03 8.66
CA LEU A 53 -14.41 7.66 8.15
C LEU A 53 -13.30 8.57 8.68
N GLU A 54 -13.67 9.59 9.46
CA GLU A 54 -12.72 10.54 9.99
C GLU A 54 -11.76 9.82 10.94
N TRP A 55 -10.49 9.98 10.63
CA TRP A 55 -9.38 9.48 11.42
C TRP A 55 -8.33 10.57 11.47
N GLU A 56 -7.81 10.79 12.66
CA GLU A 56 -6.78 11.77 12.93
C GLU A 56 -5.60 11.10 13.60
N ARG A 57 -4.40 11.63 13.36
CA ARG A 57 -3.15 11.11 13.94
C ARG A 57 -3.13 11.12 15.47
N ASN A 58 -3.90 12.00 16.12
CA ASN A 58 -4.06 12.03 17.59
C ASN A 58 -4.68 10.74 18.16
N SER A 59 -5.34 9.96 17.32
CA SER A 59 -5.98 8.70 17.69
C SER A 59 -4.98 7.53 17.72
N VAL A 60 -3.76 7.75 17.22
CA VAL A 60 -2.62 6.85 17.33
C VAL A 60 -1.63 7.42 18.34
N THR A 61 -1.01 6.54 19.14
CA THR A 61 0.06 6.93 20.05
C THR A 61 1.19 7.55 19.25
N ARG A 62 1.62 8.77 19.60
CA ARG A 62 2.68 9.49 18.87
C ARG A 62 3.96 8.66 18.72
N ASP A 63 4.24 7.79 19.67
CA ASP A 63 5.40 6.90 19.66
C ASP A 63 5.39 5.90 18.49
N LEU A 64 4.23 5.65 17.87
CA LEU A 64 4.08 4.76 16.71
C LEU A 64 4.25 5.48 15.36
N LEU A 65 4.16 6.81 15.34
CA LEU A 65 4.28 7.62 14.12
C LEU A 65 5.75 7.86 13.80
N GLN A 66 6.37 6.87 13.15
CA GLN A 66 7.78 6.87 12.78
C GLN A 66 7.95 6.23 11.40
N LEU A 67 9.02 6.60 10.68
CA LEU A 67 9.42 5.85 9.49
C LEU A 67 10.21 4.60 9.89
N PRO A 68 10.03 3.48 9.17
CA PRO A 68 10.94 2.35 9.31
C PRO A 68 12.36 2.75 8.86
N PRO A 69 13.43 2.15 9.43
CA PRO A 69 14.81 2.65 9.27
C PRO A 69 15.27 2.84 7.82
N GLY A 70 14.92 1.90 6.94
CA GLY A 70 15.26 1.92 5.52
C GLY A 70 14.59 3.06 4.75
N LEU A 71 13.39 3.50 5.17
CA LEU A 71 12.73 4.68 4.63
C LEU A 71 13.23 5.97 5.30
N GLN A 72 13.57 5.93 6.58
CA GLN A 72 14.09 7.10 7.31
C GLN A 72 15.39 7.64 6.68
N ILE A 73 16.34 6.76 6.36
CA ILE A 73 17.61 7.14 5.70
C ILE A 73 17.35 7.74 4.31
N ARG A 74 16.25 7.36 3.68
CA ARG A 74 15.83 7.78 2.33
C ARG A 74 14.73 8.84 2.35
N SER A 75 14.47 9.46 3.50
CA SER A 75 13.42 10.48 3.67
C SER A 75 13.57 11.64 2.69
N HIS A 76 14.80 12.00 2.31
CA HIS A 76 15.10 13.02 1.32
C HIS A 76 14.53 12.75 -0.09
N LEU A 77 14.09 11.52 -0.40
CA LEU A 77 13.45 11.16 -1.66
C LEU A 77 11.94 11.45 -1.68
N PHE A 78 11.36 11.79 -0.52
CA PHE A 78 9.93 11.85 -0.31
C PHE A 78 9.50 13.25 0.12
N SER A 79 8.30 13.67 -0.27
CA SER A 79 7.69 14.89 0.27
C SER A 79 7.25 14.65 1.71
N ASP A 80 7.14 15.72 2.50
CA ASP A 80 6.68 15.64 3.88
C ASP A 80 5.30 14.96 3.97
N GLU A 81 4.39 15.26 3.05
CA GLU A 81 3.05 14.67 3.04
C GLU A 81 3.07 13.17 2.73
N PHE A 82 4.04 12.68 1.95
CA PHE A 82 4.20 11.25 1.70
C PHE A 82 4.86 10.55 2.89
N ILE A 83 5.87 11.19 3.51
CA ILE A 83 6.47 10.71 4.76
C ILE A 83 5.39 10.49 5.81
N GLU A 84 4.50 11.45 6.00
CA GLU A 84 3.40 11.31 6.96
C GLU A 84 2.54 10.07 6.68
N VAL A 85 2.26 9.80 5.41
CA VAL A 85 1.47 8.62 5.05
C VAL A 85 2.24 7.33 5.30
N LEU A 86 3.55 7.31 5.09
CA LEU A 86 4.40 6.16 5.39
C LEU A 86 4.46 5.87 6.90
N GLU A 87 4.55 6.92 7.74
CA GLU A 87 4.45 6.79 9.21
C GLU A 87 3.10 6.22 9.62
N ASP A 88 2.01 6.67 9.00
CA ASP A 88 0.66 6.18 9.31
C ASP A 88 0.50 4.69 8.92
N ILE A 89 1.13 4.24 7.82
CA ILE A 89 1.16 2.83 7.42
C ILE A 89 2.00 2.01 8.40
N TYR A 90 3.16 2.53 8.82
CA TYR A 90 4.03 1.85 9.79
C TYR A 90 3.35 1.71 11.15
N ALA A 91 2.64 2.74 11.61
CA ALA A 91 1.82 2.64 12.81
C ALA A 91 0.73 1.56 12.67
N LEU A 92 0.06 1.49 11.51
CA LEU A 92 -0.94 0.46 11.23
C LEU A 92 -0.34 -0.95 11.24
N GLU A 93 0.84 -1.13 10.65
CA GLU A 93 1.61 -2.38 10.69
C GLU A 93 1.85 -2.80 12.14
N ARG A 94 2.41 -1.91 12.97
CA ARG A 94 2.74 -2.19 14.38
C ARG A 94 1.51 -2.53 15.20
N ILE A 95 0.41 -1.79 15.00
CA ILE A 95 -0.88 -2.10 15.64
C ILE A 95 -1.32 -3.52 15.29
N ARG A 96 -1.15 -3.96 14.04
CA ARG A 96 -1.60 -5.30 13.64
C ARG A 96 -0.69 -6.43 14.08
N ASP A 97 0.62 -6.22 14.05
CA ASP A 97 1.60 -7.25 14.39
C ASP A 97 1.72 -7.44 15.90
N ASP A 98 1.68 -6.36 16.69
CA ASP A 98 1.91 -6.41 18.13
C ASP A 98 0.62 -6.56 18.94
N TYR A 99 -0.50 -5.99 18.47
CA TYR A 99 -1.78 -6.09 19.16
C TYR A 99 -2.64 -7.15 18.49
N ARG A 100 -2.72 -8.35 19.09
CA ARG A 100 -3.71 -9.36 18.70
C ARG A 100 -5.11 -8.86 19.11
N PRO A 101 -5.99 -8.50 18.16
CA PRO A 101 -7.33 -8.07 18.51
C PRO A 101 -8.18 -9.33 18.69
N ALA A 102 -7.97 -10.06 19.79
CA ALA A 102 -8.77 -11.24 20.05
C ALA A 102 -10.25 -10.88 20.26
N ASP A 103 -10.59 -9.66 20.72
CA ASP A 103 -11.98 -9.38 21.16
C ASP A 103 -12.51 -7.95 20.91
N CYS A 104 -11.88 -7.09 20.10
CA CYS A 104 -12.33 -5.70 19.99
C CYS A 104 -12.93 -5.35 18.62
N VAL A 105 -14.26 -5.36 18.51
CA VAL A 105 -15.01 -4.77 17.37
C VAL A 105 -14.62 -3.30 17.12
N VAL A 106 -14.18 -2.59 18.17
CA VAL A 106 -13.64 -1.22 18.09
C VAL A 106 -12.36 -1.16 17.24
N SER A 107 -11.55 -2.22 17.21
CA SER A 107 -10.33 -2.31 16.38
C SER A 107 -10.67 -2.32 14.89
N ALA A 108 -11.74 -3.00 14.47
CA ALA A 108 -12.10 -3.09 13.06
C ALA A 108 -12.61 -1.76 12.47
N VAL A 109 -13.38 -0.98 13.24
CA VAL A 109 -13.88 0.34 12.82
C VAL A 109 -12.74 1.36 12.79
N PHE A 110 -11.86 1.33 13.81
CA PHE A 110 -10.68 2.18 13.87
C PHE A 110 -9.72 1.96 12.70
N ILE A 111 -9.40 0.69 12.42
CA ILE A 111 -8.55 0.30 11.28
C ILE A 111 -9.19 0.76 9.96
N ASN A 112 -10.52 0.68 9.82
CA ASN A 112 -11.20 1.13 8.61
C ASN A 112 -11.00 2.64 8.36
N GLY A 113 -11.14 3.48 9.40
CA GLY A 113 -10.92 4.92 9.31
C GLY A 113 -9.46 5.26 8.97
N GLN A 114 -8.51 4.63 9.68
CA GLN A 114 -7.07 4.82 9.41
C GLN A 114 -6.71 4.43 7.97
N THR A 115 -7.15 3.25 7.51
CA THR A 115 -6.91 2.83 6.12
C THR A 115 -7.57 3.78 5.12
N ALA A 116 -8.81 4.21 5.35
CA ALA A 116 -9.51 5.14 4.48
C ALA A 116 -8.73 6.46 4.35
N SER A 117 -8.19 6.97 5.46
CA SER A 117 -7.32 8.14 5.47
C SER A 117 -6.05 7.92 4.65
N ILE A 118 -5.28 6.87 4.97
CA ILE A 118 -4.03 6.50 4.28
C ILE A 118 -4.26 6.39 2.77
N GLN A 119 -5.19 5.54 2.34
CA GLN A 119 -5.40 5.24 0.93
C GLN A 119 -5.97 6.44 0.17
N SER A 120 -6.86 7.22 0.80
CA SER A 120 -7.35 8.46 0.19
C SER A 120 -6.24 9.49 0.01
N ARG A 121 -5.29 9.58 0.94
CA ARG A 121 -4.16 10.51 0.86
C ARG A 121 -3.13 10.06 -0.18
N LEU A 122 -2.75 8.78 -0.18
CA LEU A 122 -1.88 8.20 -1.22
C LEU A 122 -2.39 8.49 -2.63
N GLU A 123 -3.70 8.36 -2.84
CA GLU A 123 -4.27 8.60 -4.16
C GLU A 123 -4.25 10.07 -4.56
N ALA A 124 -4.38 10.99 -3.61
CA ALA A 124 -4.41 12.43 -3.84
C ALA A 124 -3.01 13.06 -3.99
N LEU A 125 -1.96 12.39 -3.52
CA LEU A 125 -0.60 12.93 -3.56
C LEU A 125 -0.06 13.05 -4.99
N PRO A 126 0.71 14.12 -5.28
CA PRO A 126 1.33 14.29 -6.58
C PRO A 126 2.41 13.22 -6.79
N LYS A 127 2.36 12.59 -7.96
CA LYS A 127 3.22 11.49 -8.38
C LYS A 127 4.25 12.00 -9.39
N GLU A 128 5.08 12.93 -8.93
CA GLU A 128 5.91 13.80 -9.79
C GLU A 128 7.02 13.04 -10.54
N THR A 129 7.65 12.06 -9.89
CA THR A 129 8.72 11.25 -10.49
C THR A 129 8.31 9.79 -10.61
N GLN A 130 8.89 9.04 -11.55
CA GLN A 130 8.63 7.60 -11.67
C GLN A 130 9.09 6.81 -10.43
N ILE A 131 10.21 7.22 -9.81
CA ILE A 131 10.70 6.61 -8.57
C ILE A 131 9.68 6.81 -7.44
N SER A 132 9.15 8.03 -7.30
CA SER A 132 8.09 8.32 -6.33
C SER A 132 6.87 7.45 -6.62
N ARG A 133 6.47 7.28 -7.90
CA ARG A 133 5.37 6.39 -8.30
C ARG A 133 5.58 4.95 -7.85
N CYS A 134 6.77 4.39 -8.04
CA CYS A 134 7.09 3.06 -7.53
C CYS A 134 6.86 2.98 -6.01
N CYS A 135 7.37 3.96 -5.25
CA CYS A 135 7.21 4.01 -3.80
C CYS A 135 5.74 4.18 -3.37
N TYR A 136 4.97 5.02 -4.06
CA TYR A 136 3.54 5.19 -3.84
C TYR A 136 2.79 3.88 -4.05
N LEU A 137 3.05 3.17 -5.16
CA LEU A 137 2.39 1.90 -5.46
C LEU A 137 2.78 0.81 -4.45
N GLY A 138 4.05 0.75 -4.04
CA GLY A 138 4.52 -0.16 -2.99
C GLY A 138 3.86 0.12 -1.64
N ALA A 139 3.83 1.38 -1.21
CA ALA A 139 3.14 1.80 0.01
C ALA A 139 1.63 1.51 -0.05
N TYR A 140 1.00 1.71 -1.22
CA TYR A 140 -0.40 1.39 -1.43
C TYR A 140 -0.66 -0.11 -1.25
N LEU A 141 0.17 -0.98 -1.86
CA LEU A 141 0.08 -2.43 -1.65
C LEU A 141 0.20 -2.81 -0.18
N CYS A 142 1.19 -2.27 0.53
CA CYS A 142 1.33 -2.49 1.97
C CYS A 142 0.05 -2.09 2.71
N SER A 143 -0.51 -0.91 2.43
CA SER A 143 -1.74 -0.45 3.08
C SER A 143 -2.93 -1.38 2.83
N VAL A 144 -3.09 -1.92 1.61
CA VAL A 144 -4.19 -2.83 1.27
C VAL A 144 -3.99 -4.19 1.93
N MET A 145 -2.77 -4.73 1.88
CA MET A 145 -2.45 -6.03 2.47
C MET A 145 -2.42 -5.98 4.00
N LEU A 146 -2.27 -4.79 4.58
CA LEU A 146 -2.47 -4.55 6.00
C LEU A 146 -3.95 -4.52 6.41
N CYS A 147 -4.90 -4.56 5.48
CA CYS A 147 -6.33 -4.52 5.83
C CYS A 147 -6.93 -5.91 6.05
N CYS A 148 -8.24 -5.98 6.34
CA CYS A 148 -8.92 -7.25 6.47
C CYS A 148 -8.98 -8.01 5.13
N THR A 149 -9.05 -9.34 5.23
CA THR A 149 -8.92 -10.29 4.10
C THR A 149 -9.86 -10.04 2.93
N VAL A 150 -11.02 -9.42 3.18
CA VAL A 150 -12.00 -9.07 2.14
C VAL A 150 -11.41 -8.08 1.11
N TRP A 151 -10.56 -7.16 1.55
CA TRP A 151 -9.93 -6.16 0.67
C TRP A 151 -8.78 -6.76 -0.14
N CYS A 152 -8.07 -7.72 0.44
CA CYS A 152 -7.00 -8.46 -0.23
C CYS A 152 -7.50 -9.33 -1.39
N ALA A 153 -8.78 -9.73 -1.37
CA ALA A 153 -9.43 -10.50 -2.44
C ALA A 153 -9.98 -9.63 -3.58
N LEU A 154 -9.82 -8.31 -3.52
CA LEU A 154 -10.24 -7.40 -4.59
C LEU A 154 -9.24 -7.40 -5.76
N VAL A 155 -9.65 -6.83 -6.89
CA VAL A 155 -8.77 -6.63 -8.07
C VAL A 155 -7.66 -5.59 -7.79
N ILE A 156 -7.76 -4.84 -6.70
CA ILE A 156 -6.87 -3.70 -6.39
C ILE A 156 -5.40 -4.12 -6.24
N PRO A 157 -5.01 -5.08 -5.37
CA PRO A 157 -3.61 -5.51 -5.27
C PRO A 157 -3.02 -5.96 -6.60
N THR A 158 -3.80 -6.69 -7.40
CA THR A 158 -3.37 -7.15 -8.73
C THR A 158 -3.13 -5.99 -9.69
N ASN A 159 -4.04 -5.01 -9.72
CA ASN A 159 -3.91 -3.84 -10.59
C ASN A 159 -2.69 -2.98 -10.18
N ILE A 160 -2.55 -2.69 -8.89
CA ILE A 160 -1.42 -1.91 -8.36
C ILE A 160 -0.09 -2.64 -8.59
N SER A 161 -0.03 -3.94 -8.33
CA SER A 161 1.15 -4.76 -8.58
C SER A 161 1.55 -4.76 -10.06
N THR A 162 0.58 -4.80 -10.98
CA THR A 162 0.86 -4.72 -12.42
C THR A 162 1.44 -3.35 -12.79
N GLN A 163 0.86 -2.26 -12.28
CA GLN A 163 1.39 -0.91 -12.51
C GLN A 163 2.80 -0.74 -11.94
N LEU A 164 3.04 -1.27 -10.74
CA LEU A 164 4.35 -1.21 -10.08
C LEU A 164 5.42 -1.94 -10.90
N LEU A 165 5.09 -3.11 -11.48
CA LEU A 165 6.02 -3.83 -12.34
C LEU A 165 6.40 -2.99 -13.55
N CYS A 166 5.43 -2.36 -14.21
CA CYS A 166 5.67 -1.51 -15.36
C CYS A 166 6.58 -0.32 -15.02
N GLU A 167 6.31 0.38 -13.92
CA GLU A 167 7.13 1.53 -13.48
C GLU A 167 8.55 1.11 -13.09
N ILE A 168 8.71 -0.02 -12.39
CA ILE A 168 10.02 -0.58 -12.06
C ILE A 168 10.79 -0.95 -13.33
N GLN A 169 10.16 -1.63 -14.29
CA GLN A 169 10.81 -2.03 -15.53
C GLN A 169 11.29 -0.83 -16.36
N GLN A 170 10.49 0.23 -16.39
CA GLN A 170 10.86 1.47 -17.09
C GLN A 170 12.01 2.21 -16.42
N THR A 171 12.07 2.18 -15.09
CA THR A 171 13.11 2.85 -14.31
C THR A 171 14.30 1.97 -13.96
N TYR A 172 14.32 0.68 -14.34
CA TYR A 172 15.31 -0.28 -13.84
C TYR A 172 16.77 0.11 -14.09
N LYS A 173 17.03 0.83 -15.19
CA LYS A 173 18.36 1.30 -15.58
C LYS A 173 18.72 2.68 -15.01
N ASP A 174 17.82 3.29 -14.25
CA ASP A 174 18.08 4.56 -13.59
C ASP A 174 19.17 4.39 -12.52
N PRO A 175 20.25 5.19 -12.55
CA PRO A 175 21.35 5.11 -11.58
C PRO A 175 20.90 5.27 -10.12
N VAL A 176 19.76 5.91 -9.87
CA VAL A 176 19.20 6.05 -8.52
C VAL A 176 19.03 4.70 -7.81
N TRP A 177 18.79 3.62 -8.56
CA TRP A 177 18.61 2.29 -8.00
C TRP A 177 19.91 1.62 -7.59
N ASP A 178 21.05 2.14 -8.03
CA ASP A 178 22.36 1.68 -7.58
C ASP A 178 22.63 2.21 -6.16
N GLU A 179 22.21 3.45 -5.89
CA GLU A 179 22.27 4.06 -4.55
C GLU A 179 21.17 3.53 -3.61
N HIS A 180 20.04 3.06 -4.17
CA HIS A 180 18.87 2.63 -3.41
C HIS A 180 18.43 1.20 -3.73
N ALA A 181 19.40 0.30 -3.90
CA ALA A 181 19.15 -1.10 -4.26
C ALA A 181 18.24 -1.84 -3.26
N ASP A 182 18.32 -1.55 -1.96
CA ASP A 182 17.46 -2.16 -0.94
C ASP A 182 15.99 -1.73 -1.09
N LEU A 183 15.76 -0.46 -1.43
CA LEU A 183 14.42 0.07 -1.68
C LEU A 183 13.82 -0.59 -2.94
N LEU A 184 14.61 -0.70 -4.00
CA LEU A 184 14.20 -1.43 -5.21
C LEU A 184 13.87 -2.90 -4.90
N LEU A 185 14.70 -3.56 -4.09
CA LEU A 185 14.48 -4.94 -3.68
C LEU A 185 13.16 -5.09 -2.92
N TRP A 186 12.89 -4.20 -1.96
CA TRP A 186 11.62 -4.17 -1.23
C TRP A 186 10.43 -3.99 -2.17
N LEU A 187 10.49 -3.04 -3.12
CA LEU A 187 9.44 -2.81 -4.10
C LEU A 187 9.15 -4.06 -4.96
N ILE A 188 10.18 -4.74 -5.44
CA ILE A 188 10.04 -5.96 -6.25
C ILE A 188 9.43 -7.09 -5.42
N TYR A 189 9.84 -7.25 -4.16
CA TYR A 189 9.26 -8.28 -3.29
C TYR A 189 7.81 -8.01 -2.93
N ILE A 190 7.45 -6.79 -2.54
CA ILE A 190 6.07 -6.42 -2.20
C ILE A 190 5.17 -6.54 -3.43
N GLY A 191 5.59 -5.96 -4.57
CA GLY A 191 4.87 -6.04 -5.82
C GLY A 191 4.69 -7.48 -6.29
N GLY A 192 5.77 -8.26 -6.28
CA GLY A 192 5.76 -9.65 -6.66
C GLY A 192 4.87 -10.49 -5.76
N ALA A 193 5.03 -10.38 -4.44
CA ALA A 193 4.35 -11.21 -3.42
C ALA A 193 2.84 -11.21 -3.62
N PHE A 194 2.28 -10.05 -3.96
CA PHE A 194 0.84 -9.81 -4.10
C PHE A 194 0.37 -9.76 -5.56
N SER A 195 1.21 -10.16 -6.51
CA SER A 195 0.80 -10.36 -7.90
C SER A 195 0.11 -11.72 -8.10
N PRO A 196 -0.88 -11.83 -8.99
CA PRO A 196 -1.42 -13.11 -9.39
C PRO A 196 -0.38 -13.90 -10.17
N ARG A 197 -0.43 -15.24 -10.07
CA ARG A 197 0.39 -16.13 -10.89
C ARG A 197 0.12 -15.86 -12.38
N GLY A 198 1.19 -15.78 -13.16
CA GLY A 198 1.12 -15.45 -14.58
C GLY A 198 2.23 -14.47 -14.98
N PRO A 199 2.05 -13.74 -16.09
CA PRO A 199 3.10 -12.87 -16.65
C PRO A 199 3.63 -11.82 -15.66
N VAL A 200 2.76 -11.24 -14.84
CA VAL A 200 3.16 -10.23 -13.83
C VAL A 200 4.09 -10.86 -12.78
N ARG A 201 3.69 -11.99 -12.19
CA ARG A 201 4.52 -12.72 -11.22
C ARG A 201 5.86 -13.15 -11.81
N SER A 202 5.85 -13.67 -13.05
CA SER A 202 7.08 -14.04 -13.76
C SER A 202 7.99 -12.83 -13.98
N GLY A 203 7.44 -11.68 -14.36
CA GLY A 203 8.19 -10.44 -14.50
C GLY A 203 8.89 -10.02 -13.20
N TYR A 204 8.21 -10.11 -12.05
CA TYR A 204 8.86 -9.86 -10.76
C TYR A 204 9.96 -10.87 -10.44
N ILE A 205 9.76 -12.16 -10.76
CA ILE A 205 10.80 -13.20 -10.56
C ILE A 205 12.04 -12.90 -11.41
N ASP A 206 11.86 -12.50 -12.67
CA ASP A 206 12.96 -12.15 -13.57
C ASP A 206 13.70 -10.89 -13.08
N MET A 207 12.95 -9.91 -12.57
CA MET A 207 13.51 -8.72 -11.92
C MET A 207 14.30 -9.06 -10.65
N LEU A 208 13.82 -9.98 -9.80
CA LEU A 208 14.54 -10.44 -8.61
C LEU A 208 15.88 -11.08 -8.99
N ARG A 209 15.89 -11.94 -10.01
CA ARG A 209 17.11 -12.58 -10.52
C ARG A 209 18.09 -11.53 -11.05
N SER A 210 17.60 -10.56 -11.81
CA SER A 210 18.40 -9.47 -12.38
C SER A 210 19.02 -8.60 -11.29
N VAL A 211 18.22 -8.11 -10.33
CA VAL A 211 18.71 -7.30 -9.19
C VAL A 211 19.76 -8.05 -8.37
N THR A 212 19.53 -9.34 -8.14
CA THR A 212 20.44 -10.19 -7.37
C THR A 212 21.80 -10.32 -8.06
N SER A 213 21.81 -10.52 -9.38
CA SER A 213 23.02 -10.56 -10.20
C SER A 213 23.71 -9.19 -10.24
N ASP A 214 22.97 -8.17 -10.63
CA ASP A 214 23.53 -6.89 -11.07
C ASP A 214 23.97 -5.98 -9.91
N ARG A 215 23.27 -6.04 -8.76
CA ARG A 215 23.47 -5.09 -7.65
C ARG A 215 23.98 -5.74 -6.36
N TYR A 216 23.74 -7.04 -6.18
CA TYR A 216 24.18 -7.76 -4.99
C TYR A 216 25.29 -8.76 -5.25
N GLY A 217 25.69 -8.95 -6.52
CA GLY A 217 26.79 -9.85 -6.90
C GLY A 217 26.51 -11.33 -6.62
N GLY A 218 25.25 -11.71 -6.41
CA GLY A 218 24.86 -13.09 -6.11
C GLY A 218 23.67 -13.23 -5.19
N LEU A 219 23.15 -14.46 -5.09
CA LEU A 219 21.98 -14.80 -4.29
C LEU A 219 22.23 -14.60 -2.79
N LYS A 220 21.42 -13.73 -2.17
CA LYS A 220 21.34 -13.65 -0.71
C LYS A 220 20.52 -14.81 -0.15
N SER A 221 20.93 -15.29 1.03
CA SER A 221 20.12 -16.23 1.80
C SER A 221 18.78 -15.60 2.16
N TRP A 222 17.74 -16.42 2.36
CA TRP A 222 16.44 -15.93 2.81
C TRP A 222 16.54 -15.03 4.05
N ASN A 223 17.37 -15.39 5.03
CA ASN A 223 17.55 -14.58 6.24
C ASN A 223 18.16 -13.20 5.92
N ALA A 224 19.18 -13.14 5.07
CA ALA A 224 19.79 -11.87 4.67
C ALA A 224 18.81 -11.00 3.87
N THR A 225 18.00 -11.58 2.98
CA THR A 225 16.92 -10.87 2.29
C THR A 225 15.87 -10.37 3.28
N TYR A 226 15.45 -11.21 4.22
CA TYR A 226 14.44 -10.87 5.22
C TYR A 226 14.85 -9.69 6.10
N GLU A 227 16.10 -9.65 6.55
CA GLU A 227 16.60 -8.51 7.36
C GLU A 227 16.53 -7.20 6.57
N ILE A 228 16.90 -7.19 5.28
CA ILE A 228 16.76 -6.00 4.42
C ILE A 228 15.29 -5.58 4.30
N LEU A 229 14.39 -6.53 4.05
CA LEU A 229 12.98 -6.22 3.85
C LEU A 229 12.31 -5.66 5.11
N ARG A 230 12.72 -6.11 6.29
CA ARG A 230 12.19 -5.63 7.57
C ARG A 230 12.64 -4.22 7.93
N ASP A 231 13.65 -3.67 7.27
CA ASP A 231 14.01 -2.26 7.41
C ASP A 231 13.02 -1.31 6.73
N PHE A 232 12.09 -1.82 5.92
CA PHE A 232 11.02 -1.06 5.26
C PHE A 232 9.65 -1.40 5.88
N LEU A 233 8.55 -1.00 5.24
CA LEU A 233 7.21 -1.41 5.66
C LEU A 233 7.07 -2.93 5.54
N TRP A 234 6.87 -3.60 6.68
CA TRP A 234 6.94 -5.04 6.80
C TRP A 234 6.09 -5.61 7.94
N SER A 235 5.06 -6.38 7.60
CA SER A 235 4.31 -7.18 8.57
C SER A 235 4.67 -8.66 8.49
N ASP A 236 5.10 -9.23 9.61
CA ASP A 236 5.37 -10.67 9.73
C ASP A 236 4.09 -11.49 9.54
N LEU A 237 2.95 -10.95 9.96
CA LEU A 237 1.65 -11.60 9.86
C LEU A 237 1.08 -11.53 8.44
N ALA A 238 1.20 -10.39 7.78
CA ALA A 238 0.56 -10.15 6.49
C ALA A 238 1.43 -10.50 5.28
N PHE A 239 2.77 -10.34 5.37
CA PHE A 239 3.63 -10.36 4.19
C PHE A 239 4.56 -11.58 4.14
N ARG A 240 5.07 -12.03 5.30
CA ARG A 240 6.18 -12.99 5.37
C ARG A 240 5.96 -14.25 4.55
N ILE A 241 4.77 -14.86 4.64
CA ILE A 241 4.48 -16.13 3.97
C ILE A 241 4.53 -15.98 2.45
N ASP A 242 3.84 -14.97 1.91
CA ASP A 242 3.75 -14.75 0.46
C ASP A 242 5.07 -14.26 -0.15
N VAL A 243 5.80 -13.41 0.58
CA VAL A 243 7.14 -12.95 0.19
C VAL A 243 8.14 -14.11 0.22
N ARG A 244 8.11 -14.97 1.25
CA ARG A 244 8.97 -16.17 1.31
C ARG A 244 8.65 -17.14 0.18
N LYS A 245 7.38 -17.29 -0.16
CA LYS A 245 6.95 -18.10 -1.31
C LYS A 245 7.50 -17.54 -2.62
N LEU A 246 7.47 -16.21 -2.82
CA LEU A 246 8.09 -15.58 -3.99
C LEU A 246 9.60 -15.83 -4.05
N TRP A 247 10.30 -15.67 -2.92
CA TRP A 247 11.73 -15.97 -2.84
C TRP A 247 12.03 -17.41 -3.26
N GLY A 248 11.23 -18.37 -2.78
CA GLY A 248 11.34 -19.78 -3.17
C GLY A 248 11.05 -20.02 -4.66
N GLU A 249 10.02 -19.38 -5.21
CA GLU A 249 9.71 -19.47 -6.66
C GLU A 249 10.85 -18.89 -7.52
N ALA A 250 11.54 -17.84 -7.05
CA ALA A 250 12.63 -17.22 -7.80
C ALA A 250 13.93 -18.05 -7.79
N PHE A 251 14.25 -18.71 -6.67
CA PHE A 251 15.59 -19.24 -6.39
C PHE A 251 15.67 -20.71 -5.95
N ALA A 252 14.56 -21.37 -5.59
CA ALA A 252 14.59 -22.77 -5.15
C ALA A 252 14.58 -23.80 -6.31
N GLN A 253 14.62 -23.35 -7.57
CA GLN A 253 14.64 -24.19 -8.77
C GLN A 253 15.75 -23.82 -9.77
N SER A 254 16.88 -23.31 -9.30
CA SER A 254 18.10 -23.16 -10.11
C SER A 254 19.17 -24.14 -9.68
#